data_AF-A0A7J7KH39-F1
#
_entry.id   AF-A0A7J7KH39-F1
#
_cell.length_a   1.000
_cell.length_b   1.000
_cell.length_c   1.000
_cell.angle_alpha   90.00
_cell.angle_beta   90.00
_cell.angle_gamma   90.00
#
_symmetry.space_group_name_H-M   'P 1'
#
loop_
_entity.id
_entity.type
_entity.pdbx_description
1 polymer ?
#
loop_
_entity_poly.entity_id
_entity_poly.type
_entity_poly.pdbx_seq_one_letter_code
_entity_poly.pdbx_strand_id
1 'polypeptide(L)'
;MLTVSEHILFYGQLKGLSYKQAEEEMMNMLLATGMMPKKNARAKSLSGGMKRKLSVMCAFVGGSKCVILMSRQLVWIPTPGDRWVFGERGTQNNL
;
A
#
# COMPACT_ATOMS: atom_id res chain seq x y z
N MET A 1 3.66 0.43 -11.62
CA MET A 1 3.76 0.09 -10.18
C MET A 1 4.22 1.33 -9.44
N LEU A 2 3.43 1.80 -8.49
CA LEU A 2 3.66 3.07 -7.81
C LEU A 2 4.67 2.94 -6.65
N THR A 3 5.36 4.05 -6.38
CA THR A 3 6.23 4.26 -5.21
C THR A 3 5.41 4.58 -3.97
N VAL A 4 6.06 4.51 -2.80
CA VAL A 4 5.43 4.86 -1.51
C VAL A 4 4.88 6.29 -1.53
N SER A 5 5.67 7.24 -2.03
CA SER A 5 5.26 8.65 -2.14
C SER A 5 4.07 8.83 -3.06
N GLU A 6 4.09 8.20 -4.24
CA GLU A 6 2.98 8.30 -5.20
C GLU A 6 1.69 7.71 -4.64
N HIS A 7 1.77 6.61 -3.88
CA HIS A 7 0.60 6.03 -3.22
C HIS A 7 -0.05 7.03 -2.26
N ILE A 8 0.74 7.64 -1.40
CA ILE A 8 0.23 8.54 -0.36
C ILE A 8 -0.31 9.82 -0.99
N LEU A 9 0.40 10.40 -1.96
CA LEU A 9 -0.05 11.58 -2.71
C LEU A 9 -1.36 11.30 -3.44
N PHE A 10 -1.46 10.16 -4.12
CA PHE A 10 -2.69 9.74 -4.81
C PHE A 10 -3.88 9.63 -3.85
N TYR A 11 -3.68 9.01 -2.68
CA TYR A 11 -4.74 8.92 -1.66
C TYR A 11 -5.11 10.28 -1.07
N GLY A 12 -4.14 11.17 -0.87
CA GLY A 12 -4.40 12.52 -0.39
C GLY A 12 -5.25 13.32 -1.38
N GLN A 13 -4.88 13.28 -2.66
CA GLN A 13 -5.67 13.89 -3.73
C GLN A 13 -7.07 13.30 -3.81
N LEU A 14 -7.22 11.97 -3.69
CA LEU A 14 -8.52 11.30 -3.73
C LEU A 14 -9.44 11.68 -2.56
N LYS A 15 -8.85 12.02 -1.40
CA LYS A 15 -9.57 12.56 -0.24
C LYS A 15 -9.83 14.08 -0.32
N GLY A 16 -9.41 14.75 -1.39
CA GLY A 16 -9.62 16.18 -1.60
C GLY A 16 -8.57 17.10 -0.95
N LEU A 17 -7.44 16.55 -0.49
CA LEU A 17 -6.31 17.38 -0.05
C LEU A 17 -5.63 18.05 -1.25
N SER A 18 -5.14 19.28 -1.06
CA SER A 18 -4.24 19.88 -2.04
C SER A 18 -2.90 19.14 -2.10
N TYR A 19 -2.20 19.21 -3.23
CA TYR A 19 -0.92 18.51 -3.41
C TYR A 19 0.08 18.85 -2.30
N LYS A 20 0.18 20.14 -1.94
CA LYS A 20 1.05 20.60 -0.85
C LYS A 20 0.69 19.99 0.50
N GLN A 21 -0.59 19.93 0.85
CA GLN A 21 -1.03 19.32 2.11
C GLN A 21 -0.74 17.82 2.14
N ALA A 22 -1.03 17.12 1.04
CA ALA A 22 -0.75 15.69 0.92
C ALA A 22 0.77 15.39 0.99
N GLU A 23 1.61 16.25 0.42
CA GLU A 23 3.07 16.12 0.46
C GLU A 23 3.63 16.36 1.88
N GLU A 24 3.12 17.36 2.59
CA GLU A 24 3.51 17.66 3.96
C GLU A 24 3.12 16.53 4.92
N GLU A 25 1.89 16.03 4.80
CA GLU A 25 1.37 14.93 5.61
C GLU A 25 2.11 13.60 5.30
N MET A 26 2.43 13.38 4.02
CA MET A 26 3.30 12.28 3.59
C MET A 26 4.68 12.37 4.25
N MET A 27 5.34 13.54 4.21
CA MET A 27 6.67 13.72 4.79
C MET A 27 6.67 13.48 6.29
N ASN A 28 5.68 14.02 7.01
CA ASN A 28 5.51 13.82 8.45
C ASN A 28 5.34 12.34 8.79
N MET A 29 4.56 11.60 8.02
CA MET A 29 4.38 10.18 8.23
C MET A 29 5.60 9.34 7.84
N LEU A 30 6.36 9.74 6.82
CA LEU A 30 7.59 9.06 6.43
C LEU A 30 8.67 9.23 7.50
N LEU A 31 8.72 10.41 8.13
CA LEU A 31 9.54 10.68 9.31
C LEU A 31 9.09 9.83 10.49
N ALA A 32 7.79 9.86 10.84
CA ALA A 32 7.25 9.13 11.99
C ALA A 32 7.43 7.60 11.89
N THR A 33 7.36 7.04 10.68
CA THR A 33 7.52 5.59 10.46
C THR A 33 8.97 5.15 10.24
N GLY A 34 9.91 6.09 10.14
CA GLY A 34 11.32 5.85 9.81
C GLY A 34 11.53 5.35 8.38
N MET A 35 10.60 5.64 7.46
CA MET A 35 10.64 5.20 6.06
C MET A 35 11.07 6.28 5.07
N MET A 36 11.47 7.47 5.55
CA MET A 36 12.07 8.52 4.73
C MET A 36 13.08 8.04 3.67
N PRO A 37 14.08 7.19 3.98
CA PRO A 37 15.05 6.72 2.97
C PRO A 37 14.43 5.77 1.93
N LYS A 38 13.22 5.26 2.17
CA LYS A 38 12.49 4.36 1.29
C LYS A 38 11.30 5.02 0.60
N LYS A 39 11.19 6.36 0.62
CA LYS A 39 10.06 7.07 -0.04
C LYS A 39 9.96 6.75 -1.54
N ASN A 40 11.11 6.60 -2.21
CA ASN A 40 11.22 6.27 -3.62
C ASN A 40 11.24 4.75 -3.87
N ALA A 41 11.15 3.93 -2.82
CA ALA A 41 11.08 2.49 -2.97
C ALA A 41 9.72 2.10 -3.54
N ARG A 42 9.73 1.11 -4.43
CA ARG A 42 8.49 0.53 -4.96
C ARG A 42 7.77 -0.21 -3.83
N ALA A 43 6.45 -0.09 -3.76
CA ALA A 43 5.67 -0.82 -2.75
C ALA A 43 5.88 -2.35 -2.78
N LYS A 44 6.29 -2.92 -3.93
CA LYS A 44 6.65 -4.34 -4.05
C LYS A 44 7.95 -4.72 -3.34
N SER A 45 8.95 -3.82 -3.28
CA SER A 45 10.26 -4.10 -2.67
C SER A 45 10.29 -3.88 -1.16
N LEU A 46 9.16 -3.46 -0.58
CA LEU A 46 8.99 -3.33 0.87
C LEU A 46 8.85 -4.70 1.53
N SER A 47 9.50 -4.86 2.69
CA SER A 47 9.26 -6.01 3.55
C SER A 47 7.82 -6.00 4.08
N GLY A 48 7.29 -7.14 4.51
CA GLY A 48 5.92 -7.24 5.04
C GLY A 48 5.62 -6.22 6.15
N GLY A 49 6.59 -5.95 7.03
CA GLY A 49 6.47 -4.93 8.07
C GLY A 49 6.39 -3.50 7.53
N MET A 50 7.15 -3.18 6.47
CA MET A 50 7.12 -1.86 5.82
C MET A 50 5.83 -1.65 5.03
N LYS A 51 5.26 -2.70 4.42
CA LYS A 51 3.93 -2.65 3.81
C LYS A 51 2.83 -2.35 4.84
N ARG A 52 2.96 -2.91 6.05
CA ARG A 52 2.05 -2.62 7.16
C ARG A 52 2.14 -1.15 7.58
N LYS A 53 3.36 -0.61 7.72
CA LYS A 53 3.58 0.82 7.99
C LYS A 53 2.97 1.70 6.89
N LEU A 54 3.19 1.35 5.61
CA LEU A 54 2.62 2.08 4.47
C LEU A 54 1.08 2.09 4.50
N SER A 55 0.45 0.95 4.79
CA SER A 55 -1.01 0.83 4.88
C SER A 55 -1.58 1.72 5.98
N VAL A 56 -0.91 1.76 7.14
CA VAL A 56 -1.28 2.67 8.24
C VAL A 56 -1.15 4.12 7.77
N MET A 57 -0.06 4.51 7.12
CA MET A 57 0.11 5.88 6.63
C MET A 57 -0.98 6.31 5.64
N CYS A 58 -1.34 5.47 4.67
CA CYS A 58 -2.44 5.77 3.74
C CYS A 58 -3.80 5.92 4.47
N ALA A 59 -3.98 5.21 5.58
CA ALA A 59 -5.17 5.34 6.42
C ALA A 59 -5.19 6.68 7.19
N PHE A 60 -4.03 7.21 7.57
CA PHE A 60 -3.91 8.47 8.29
C PHE A 60 -3.94 9.71 7.39
N VAL A 61 -3.50 9.62 6.12
CA VAL A 61 -3.57 10.74 5.17
C VAL A 61 -5.02 11.21 4.98
N GLY A 62 -5.28 12.52 5.01
CA GLY A 62 -6.60 13.10 4.76
C GLY A 62 -7.67 12.76 5.80
N GLY A 63 -7.28 12.56 7.06
CA GLY A 63 -8.18 12.53 8.22
C GLY A 63 -9.23 11.42 8.27
N SER A 64 -9.14 10.39 7.42
CA SER A 64 -10.24 9.45 7.18
C SER A 64 -9.84 7.98 7.33
N LYS A 65 -10.60 7.22 8.12
CA LYS A 65 -10.48 5.79 8.52
C LYS A 65 -10.45 4.73 7.38
N CYS A 66 -9.86 5.01 6.22
CA CYS A 66 -9.80 4.06 5.11
C CYS A 66 -8.46 3.29 5.13
N VAL A 67 -8.49 2.07 5.67
CA VAL A 67 -7.32 1.18 5.69
C VAL A 67 -7.30 0.37 4.40
N ILE A 68 -6.45 0.76 3.46
CA ILE A 68 -6.19 -0.06 2.27
C ILE A 68 -4.97 -0.92 2.55
N LEU A 69 -5.24 -2.23 2.69
CA LEU A 69 -4.24 -3.21 3.03
C LEU A 69 -3.39 -3.50 1.79
N MET A 70 -2.30 -2.76 1.62
CA MET A 70 -1.33 -2.99 0.54
C MET A 70 -0.37 -4.16 0.85
N SER A 71 -0.85 -5.11 1.64
CA SER A 71 -0.16 -6.35 1.93
C SER A 71 -0.95 -7.45 1.22
N ARG A 72 -0.43 -7.86 0.06
CA ARG A 72 -0.84 -9.08 -0.64
C ARG A 72 -2.24 -8.98 -1.29
N GLN A 73 -2.29 -8.99 -2.62
CA GLN A 73 -3.49 -9.46 -3.33
C GLN A 73 -3.54 -10.99 -3.18
N LEU A 74 -3.76 -11.46 -1.95
CA LEU A 74 -4.19 -12.83 -1.72
C LEU A 74 -5.63 -12.87 -2.18
N VAL A 75 -5.82 -13.48 -3.33
CA VAL A 75 -7.15 -13.80 -3.79
C VAL A 75 -7.41 -15.24 -3.44
N TRP A 76 -8.63 -15.49 -2.98
CA TRP A 76 -9.20 -16.81 -3.05
C TRP A 76 -9.32 -17.16 -4.53
N ILE A 77 -8.47 -18.08 -5.00
CA ILE A 77 -8.52 -18.55 -6.38
C ILE A 77 -9.51 -19.72 -6.40
N PRO A 78 -10.61 -19.64 -7.18
CA PRO A 78 -11.51 -20.77 -7.33
C PRO A 78 -10.77 -21.88 -8.08
N THR A 79 -10.68 -23.07 -7.48
CA THR A 79 -10.22 -24.28 -8.19
C THR A 79 -11.43 -25.14 -8.58
N PRO A 80 -11.34 -25.91 -9.68
CA PRO A 80 -12.40 -26.86 -10.03
C PRO A 80 -12.58 -27.87 -8.89
N GLY A 81 -13.75 -27.85 -8.26
CA GLY A 81 -14.11 -28.72 -7.13
C GLY A 81 -13.96 -28.03 -5.77
N ASP A 82 -14.84 -27.07 -5.47
CA ASP A 82 -15.19 -26.41 -4.19
C ASP A 82 -14.06 -26.09 -3.19
N ARG A 83 -12.80 -26.22 -3.62
CA ARG A 83 -11.61 -25.96 -2.84
C ARG A 83 -11.13 -24.58 -3.18
N TRP A 84 -11.02 -23.80 -2.13
CA TRP A 84 -10.49 -22.45 -2.19
C TRP A 84 -9.02 -22.51 -1.80
N VAL A 85 -8.14 -22.10 -2.72
CA VAL A 85 -6.70 -22.04 -2.46
C VAL A 85 -6.27 -20.61 -2.20
N PHE A 86 -5.41 -20.45 -1.20
CA PHE A 86 -4.88 -19.16 -0.78
C PHE A 86 -3.57 -18.88 -1.52
N GLY A 87 -3.60 -17.99 -2.51
CA GLY A 87 -2.44 -17.73 -3.38
C GLY A 87 -2.36 -16.30 -3.90
N GLU A 88 -1.18 -15.92 -4.40
CA GLU A 88 -0.97 -14.64 -5.08
C GLU A 88 -1.22 -14.80 -6.58
N ARG A 89 -1.94 -13.84 -7.20
CA ARG A 89 -2.14 -13.79 -8.67
C ARG A 89 -0.77 -13.65 -9.35
N GLY A 90 -0.21 -14.78 -9.81
CA GLY A 90 1.09 -14.85 -10.47
C GLY A 90 1.80 -16.21 -10.42
N THR A 91 1.26 -17.22 -9.71
CA THR A 91 1.85 -18.57 -9.64
C THR A 91 0.94 -19.64 -10.26
N GLN A 92 0.47 -19.38 -11.48
CA GLN A 92 0.04 -20.44 -12.40
C GLN A 92 0.78 -20.26 -13.73
N ASN A 93 2.01 -20.75 -13.78
CA ASN A 93 2.75 -21.06 -15.01
C ASN A 93 3.90 -21.99 -14.61
N ASN A 94 3.54 -23.26 -14.33
CA ASN A 94 4.37 -24.47 -14.37
C ASN A 94 3.80 -25.50 -13.39
N LEU A 95 2.68 -26.10 -13.76
CA LEU A 95 2.42 -27.53 -13.60
C LEU A 95 1.68 -27.99 -14.86
#